data_AF-A0A2S7VSB8-F1
#
_entry.id   AF-A0A2S7VSB8-F1
#
_cell.length_a   1.000
_cell.length_b   1.000
_cell.length_c   1.000
_cell.angle_alpha   90.00
_cell.angle_beta   90.00
_cell.angle_gamma   90.00
#
_symmetry.space_group_name_H-M   'P 1'
#
loop_
_entity.id
_entity.type
_entity.pdbx_description
1 polymer ?
#
loop_
_entity_poly.entity_id
_entity_poly.type
_entity_poly.pdbx_seq_one_letter_code
_entity_poly.pdbx_strand_id
1 'polypeptide(L)' 'MEHVEDYYADITSVFHWPPSEIDKLSYNDLLLFREKARQRTETEESE' A
#
# COMPACT_ATOMS: atom_id res chain seq x y z
N MET A 1 -5.77 -8.78 -16.23
CA MET A 1 -5.84 -7.31 -16.21
C MET A 1 -5.54 -6.97 -14.77
N GLU A 2 -4.36 -6.44 -14.46
CA GLU A 2 -4.00 -6.13 -13.07
C GLU A 2 -4.79 -4.89 -12.66
N HIS A 3 -5.68 -5.03 -11.68
CA HIS A 3 -6.58 -3.96 -11.28
C HIS A 3 -5.82 -3.02 -10.35
N VAL A 4 -5.94 -1.71 -10.57
CA VAL A 4 -5.34 -0.70 -9.68
C VAL A 4 -5.83 -0.87 -8.23
N GLU A 5 -7.00 -1.50 -8.09
CA GLU A 5 -7.63 -1.93 -6.84
C GLU A 5 -6.78 -2.91 -6.02
N ASP A 6 -6.00 -3.80 -6.67
CA ASP A 6 -5.11 -4.73 -5.97
C ASP A 6 -3.96 -3.98 -5.30
N TYR A 7 -3.42 -2.92 -5.93
CA TYR A 7 -2.40 -2.08 -5.31
C TYR A 7 -2.93 -1.30 -4.10
N TYR A 8 -4.22 -0.94 -4.12
CA TYR A 8 -4.85 -0.30 -2.98
C TYR A 8 -5.09 -1.26 -1.83
N ALA A 9 -5.36 -2.54 -2.10
CA ALA A 9 -5.60 -3.54 -1.05
C ALA A 9 -4.38 -3.72 -0.14
N ASP A 10 -3.17 -3.81 -0.69
CA ASP A 10 -1.93 -3.96 0.09
C ASP A 10 -1.67 -2.73 0.97
N ILE A 11 -1.81 -1.53 0.40
CA ILE A 11 -1.59 -0.27 1.12
C ILE A 11 -2.67 -0.09 2.20
N THR A 12 -3.94 -0.39 1.89
CA THR A 12 -5.06 -0.28 2.83
C THR A 12 -4.94 -1.29 3.97
N SER A 13 -4.49 -2.51 3.69
CA SER A 13 -4.30 -3.55 4.70
C SER A 13 -3.18 -3.19 5.70
N VAL A 14 -2.08 -2.61 5.22
CA VAL A 14 -0.95 -2.25 6.09
C VAL A 14 -1.14 -0.90 6.79
N PHE A 15 -1.66 0.11 6.08
CA PHE A 15 -1.76 1.48 6.59
C PHE A 15 -3.16 1.86 7.12
N HIS A 16 -4.18 1.01 6.88
CA HIS A 16 -5.57 1.26 7.29
C HIS A 16 -6.15 2.57 6.75
N TRP A 17 -5.64 3.04 5.61
CA TRP A 17 -6.08 4.30 5.01
C TRP A 17 -7.33 4.11 4.14
N PRO A 18 -8.31 5.03 4.22
CA PRO A 18 -9.47 4.96 3.35
C PRO A 18 -9.06 5.28 1.90
N PRO A 19 -9.76 4.73 0.89
CA PRO A 19 -9.44 4.94 -0.52
C PRO A 19 -9.44 6.43 -0.91
N SER A 20 -10.23 7.26 -0.23
CA SER A 20 -10.26 8.72 -0.41
C SER A 20 -8.95 9.42 -0.04
N GLU A 21 -8.17 8.86 0.89
CA GLU A 21 -6.84 9.38 1.24
C GLU A 21 -5.80 8.87 0.25
N ILE A 22 -5.95 7.62 -0.21
CA ILE A 22 -5.05 7.01 -1.20
C ILE A 22 -5.21 7.69 -2.57
N ASP A 23 -6.43 8.07 -2.95
CA ASP A 23 -6.74 8.79 -4.20
C ASP A 23 -6.14 10.21 -4.23
N LYS A 24 -5.86 10.79 -3.06
CA LYS A 24 -5.17 12.09 -2.93
C LYS A 24 -3.66 11.97 -3.10
N LEU A 25 -3.09 10.76 -3.04
CA LEU A 25 -1.65 10.53 -3.16
C LEU A 25 -1.24 10.54 -4.64
N SER A 26 -0.06 11.10 -4.93
CA SER A 26 0.49 11.01 -6.28
C SER A 26 0.93 9.57 -6.59
N TYR A 27 1.06 9.22 -7.86
CA TYR A 27 1.55 7.91 -8.28
C TYR A 27 2.91 7.55 -7.64
N ASN A 28 3.80 8.53 -7.46
CA ASN A 28 5.07 8.34 -6.75
C ASN A 28 4.89 8.03 -5.26
N ASP A 29 3.92 8.66 -4.61
CA ASP A 29 3.59 8.40 -3.21
C ASP A 29 3.02 6.99 -3.06
N LEU A 30 2.12 6.56 -3.96
CA LEU A 30 1.59 5.19 -3.98
C LEU A 30 2.70 4.15 -4.07
N LEU A 31 3.69 4.35 -4.95
CA LEU A 31 4.86 3.48 -5.07
C LEU A 31 5.69 3.45 -3.78
N LEU A 32 5.89 4.62 -3.14
CA LEU A 32 6.62 4.72 -1.88
C LEU A 32 5.91 3.99 -0.74
N PHE A 33 4.59 4.16 -0.61
CA PHE A 33 3.80 3.50 0.43
C PHE A 33 3.67 2.00 0.17
N ARG A 34 3.60 1.56 -1.09
CA ARG A 34 3.66 0.14 -1.45
C ARG A 34 4.99 -0.50 -0.98
N GLU A 35 6.12 0.14 -1.24
CA GLU A 35 7.42 -0.40 -0.79
C GLU A 35 7.51 -0.42 0.75
N LYS A 36 6.99 0.61 1.43
CA LYS A 36 6.92 0.62 2.89
C LYS A 36 5.98 -0.47 3.45
N ALA A 37 4.87 -0.74 2.77
CA ALA A 37 3.96 -1.83 3.13
C ALA A 37 4.72 -3.16 3.05
N ARG A 38 5.38 -3.42 1.92
CA ARG A 38 6.19 -4.63 1.69
C ARG A 38 7.27 -4.83 2.75
N GLN A 39 8.02 -3.77 3.09
CA GLN A 39 9.06 -3.82 4.13
C GLN A 39 8.50 -4.15 5.51
N ARG A 40 7.29 -3.69 5.85
CA ARG A 40 6.63 -4.04 7.12
C ARG A 40 6.23 -5.50 7.14
N THR A 41 5.58 -6.00 6.09
CA THR A 41 5.17 -7.40 6.01
C THR A 41 6.37 -8.36 6.10
N GLU A 42 7.48 -8.06 5.41
CA GLU A 42 8.71 -8.87 5.50
C GLU A 42 9.35 -8.83 6.91
N THR A 43 9.20 -7.70 7.62
CA THR A 43 9.71 -7.57 8.99
C THR A 43 8.83 -8.35 9.98
N GLU A 44 7.51 -8.32 9.81
CA GLU A 44 6.54 -9.02 10.68
C GLU A 44 6.55 -10.54 10.49
N GLU A 45 6.90 -11.05 9.30
CA GLU A 45 7.04 -12.50 9.05
C GLU A 45 8.37 -13.11 9.55
N SER A 46 9.34 -12.28 9.97
CA SER A 46 10.68 -12.74 10.38
C SER A 46 10.89 -12.89 11.90
N GLU A 47 9.83 -12.83 12.72
CA GLU A 47 9.92 -12.97 14.19
C GLU A 47 9.35 -14.29 14.72
#